data_AF-A0A645BKB7-F1
#
_entry.id   AF-A0A645BKB7-F1
#
_cell.length_a   1.000
_cell.length_b   1.000
_cell.length_c   1.000
_cell.angle_alpha   90.00
_cell.angle_beta   90.00
_cell.angle_gamma   90.00
#
_symmetry.space_group_name_H-M   'P 1'
#
loop_
_entity.id
_entity.type
_entity.pdbx_description
1 polymer ?
#
loop_
_entity_poly.entity_id
_entity_poly.type
_entity_poly.pdbx_seq_one_letter_code
_entity_poly.pdbx_strand_id
1 'polypeptide(L)'
;MAALVCDICGGKLVMGSGGIAICESCGMEHSPDRMKEKIQEIKGTVRVDNTHMIANWMKMGTAAAQAGNHQEAYDYFAKVIEVDPENWQAIYEKGKAGAWQSTLDNLRTTEIYQGITNALDIILHIEMSEEELVSVKNEFALQLYRINNAITDLMKDNLKKHKDLYGESNWNDMWDTRERAITNVKQIEDAMNLILHLDDDLSKKTVVVMKMRICLDLIYVCGYWTYWVDYSKTLKKGFGFSAEEKQQYVDKFWKLVGEIRETEPDFATRKYLQIDPFDAPVYESDPDRADKIFKHWELIEIEKKAKIEKEEADRRFKEYWETHASEKIVLEEENNTLRERIAEINRLAIEVSGDSEISNFKEQISQLETEKSNLGMFKGKEKKAMQTRIDDLQSRITAIEKRAVDDKDKIMAGIIPLKQRINEINTELNKKR
;
A
#
# COMPACT_ATOMS: atom_id res chain seq x y z
N MET A 1 28.56 14.87 -59.14
CA MET A 1 29.41 15.76 -58.31
C MET A 1 29.26 17.17 -58.84
N ALA A 2 28.75 18.11 -58.04
CA ALA A 2 28.76 19.52 -58.43
C ALA A 2 30.22 19.99 -58.47
N ALA A 3 30.66 20.49 -59.63
CA ALA A 3 32.05 20.91 -59.84
C ALA A 3 32.25 22.36 -59.39
N LEU A 4 33.41 22.67 -58.84
CA LEU A 4 33.85 24.04 -58.57
C LEU A 4 34.11 24.76 -59.90
N VAL A 5 33.16 25.62 -60.29
CA VAL A 5 33.18 26.38 -61.54
C VAL A 5 33.25 27.88 -61.29
N CYS A 6 33.84 28.61 -62.24
CA CYS A 6 33.98 30.06 -62.19
C CYS A 6 32.62 30.75 -62.21
N ASP A 7 32.44 31.77 -61.36
CA ASP A 7 31.18 32.54 -61.28
C ASP A 7 30.86 33.32 -62.56
N ILE A 8 31.88 33.62 -63.37
CA ILE A 8 31.71 34.45 -64.57
C ILE A 8 31.46 33.61 -65.82
N CYS A 9 32.29 32.60 -66.05
CA CYS A 9 32.28 31.87 -67.32
C CYS A 9 31.90 30.39 -67.19
N GLY A 10 31.67 29.90 -65.96
CA GLY A 10 31.42 28.47 -65.71
C GLY A 10 32.62 27.55 -65.96
N GLY A 11 33.78 28.11 -66.31
CA GLY A 11 35.02 27.35 -66.54
C GLY A 11 35.57 26.72 -65.27
N LYS A 12 36.41 25.70 -65.42
CA LYS A 12 37.00 24.96 -64.30
C LYS A 12 37.92 25.88 -63.47
N LEU A 13 37.79 25.78 -62.14
CA LEU A 13 38.67 26.47 -61.19
C LEU A 13 39.81 25.56 -60.74
N VAL A 14 41.02 26.11 -60.68
CA VAL A 14 42.22 25.45 -60.16
C VAL A 14 42.66 26.15 -58.89
N MET A 15 42.89 25.36 -57.83
CA MET A 15 43.33 25.87 -56.54
C MET A 15 44.80 26.28 -56.59
N GLY A 16 45.09 27.54 -56.28
CA GLY A 16 46.44 28.04 -56.03
C GLY A 16 46.82 28.02 -54.55
N SER A 17 48.02 28.49 -54.25
CA SER A 17 48.53 28.64 -52.88
C SER A 17 47.78 29.73 -52.10
N GLY A 18 47.43 29.46 -50.85
CA GLY A 18 46.73 30.42 -49.98
C GLY A 18 45.20 30.42 -50.10
N GLY A 19 44.61 29.44 -50.80
CA GLY A 19 43.16 29.26 -50.89
C GLY A 19 42.48 30.05 -52.01
N ILE A 20 43.25 30.81 -52.80
CA ILE A 20 42.78 31.49 -54.01
C ILE A 20 42.62 30.45 -55.13
N ALA A 21 41.54 30.53 -55.91
CA ALA A 21 41.34 29.68 -57.08
C ALA A 21 41.32 30.51 -58.36
N ILE A 22 41.96 30.03 -59.43
CA ILE A 22 42.02 30.73 -60.72
C ILE A 22 41.26 29.93 -61.77
N CYS A 23 40.44 30.61 -62.57
CA CYS A 23 39.73 29.98 -63.68
C CYS A 23 40.66 29.70 -64.85
N GLU A 24 40.70 28.44 -65.30
CA GLU A 24 41.49 28.03 -66.49
C GLU A 24 40.98 28.69 -67.78
N SER A 25 39.70 29.07 -67.84
CA SER A 25 39.06 29.56 -69.08
C SER A 25 39.10 31.08 -69.23
N CYS A 26 38.90 31.84 -68.16
CA CYS A 26 38.89 33.31 -68.21
C CYS A 26 39.99 33.99 -67.37
N GLY A 27 40.80 33.21 -66.65
CA GLY A 27 41.88 33.73 -65.80
C GLY A 27 41.43 34.44 -64.54
N MET A 28 40.12 34.47 -64.23
CA MET A 28 39.63 35.18 -63.04
C MET A 28 40.05 34.50 -61.75
N GLU A 29 40.57 35.29 -60.82
CA GLU A 29 40.91 34.86 -59.46
C GLU A 29 39.70 34.96 -58.53
N HIS A 30 39.45 33.90 -57.78
CA HIS A 30 38.46 33.80 -56.73
C HIS A 30 39.16 33.81 -55.38
N SER A 31 38.74 34.72 -54.51
CA SER A 31 39.32 34.85 -53.17
C SER A 31 39.07 33.60 -52.31
N PRO A 32 39.86 33.38 -51.24
CA PRO A 32 39.69 32.23 -50.36
C PRO A 32 38.31 32.19 -49.70
N ASP A 33 37.74 33.35 -49.36
CA ASP A 33 36.41 33.42 -48.74
C ASP A 33 35.31 33.08 -49.75
N ARG A 34 35.44 33.52 -51.01
CA ARG A 34 34.50 33.12 -52.09
C ARG A 34 34.56 31.62 -52.37
N MET A 35 35.75 31.03 -52.30
CA MET A 35 35.92 29.59 -52.46
C MET A 35 35.31 28.81 -51.28
N LYS A 36 35.41 29.32 -50.05
CA LYS A 36 34.71 28.74 -48.89
C LYS A 36 33.19 28.80 -49.05
N GLU A 37 32.63 29.93 -49.48
CA GLU A 37 31.20 30.07 -49.78
C GLU A 37 30.74 29.06 -50.83
N LYS A 38 31.45 28.96 -51.97
CA LYS A 38 31.14 27.98 -53.02
C LYS A 38 31.18 26.53 -52.51
N ILE A 39 32.17 26.20 -51.66
CA ILE A 39 32.25 24.87 -51.05
C ILE A 39 31.07 24.63 -50.11
N GLN A 40 30.61 25.65 -49.36
CA GLN A 40 29.41 25.57 -48.53
C GLN A 40 28.12 25.43 -49.37
N GLU A 41 27.99 26.17 -50.46
CA GLU A 41 26.86 26.06 -51.40
C GLU A 41 26.78 24.65 -52.03
N ILE A 42 27.93 24.07 -52.40
CA ILE A 42 28.04 22.70 -52.90
C ILE A 42 27.70 21.68 -51.79
N LYS A 43 28.20 21.88 -50.56
CA LYS A 43 27.84 21.04 -49.40
C LYS A 43 26.34 21.11 -49.08
N GLY A 44 25.70 22.27 -49.29
CA GLY A 44 24.26 22.45 -49.13
C GLY A 44 23.41 21.82 -50.24
N THR A 45 23.99 21.50 -51.41
CA THR A 45 23.29 20.95 -52.57
C THR A 45 23.53 19.46 -52.83
N VAL A 46 24.60 18.86 -52.27
CA VAL A 46 24.83 17.40 -52.36
C VAL A 46 24.14 16.71 -51.18
N ARG A 47 22.82 16.49 -51.29
CA ARG A 47 22.14 15.46 -50.49
C ARG A 47 22.50 14.10 -51.08
N VAL A 48 23.44 13.39 -50.45
CA VAL A 48 23.62 11.96 -50.73
C VAL A 48 22.40 11.25 -50.17
N ASP A 49 21.61 10.62 -51.04
CA ASP A 49 20.49 9.79 -50.60
C ASP A 49 21.04 8.53 -49.91
N ASN A 50 21.04 8.57 -48.58
CA ASN A 50 21.50 7.47 -47.74
C ASN A 50 20.36 6.49 -47.40
N THR A 51 19.16 6.64 -47.97
CA THR A 51 17.97 5.84 -47.59
C THR A 51 18.23 4.33 -47.68
N HIS A 52 18.85 3.87 -48.77
CA HIS A 52 19.19 2.45 -48.92
C HIS A 52 20.24 1.98 -47.89
N MET A 53 21.21 2.84 -47.55
CA MET A 53 22.23 2.52 -46.55
C MET A 53 21.64 2.46 -45.14
N ILE A 54 20.78 3.41 -44.79
CA ILE A 54 20.02 3.44 -43.53
C ILE A 54 19.20 2.16 -43.40
N ALA A 55 18.39 1.83 -44.41
CA ALA A 55 17.56 0.62 -44.39
C ALA A 55 18.40 -0.66 -44.22
N ASN A 56 19.55 -0.74 -44.90
CA ASN A 56 20.45 -1.89 -44.77
C ASN A 56 21.08 -1.98 -43.37
N TRP A 57 21.61 -0.87 -42.83
CA TRP A 57 22.19 -0.86 -41.49
C TRP A 57 21.17 -1.12 -40.39
N MET A 58 19.95 -0.58 -40.50
CA MET A 58 18.85 -0.91 -39.60
C MET A 58 18.57 -2.41 -39.61
N LYS A 59 18.46 -3.03 -40.81
CA LYS A 59 18.23 -4.48 -40.93
C LYS A 59 19.37 -5.30 -40.32
N MET A 60 20.63 -4.92 -40.58
CA MET A 60 21.80 -5.62 -40.01
C MET A 60 21.86 -5.47 -38.49
N GLY A 61 21.61 -4.26 -37.98
CA GLY A 61 21.58 -3.98 -36.54
C GLY A 61 20.47 -4.76 -35.82
N THR A 62 19.26 -4.79 -36.37
CA THR A 62 18.16 -5.58 -35.82
C THR A 62 18.46 -7.08 -35.85
N ALA A 63 19.01 -7.60 -36.95
CA ALA A 63 19.39 -9.02 -37.03
C ALA A 63 20.49 -9.38 -36.01
N ALA A 64 21.51 -8.52 -35.86
CA ALA A 64 22.55 -8.70 -34.85
C ALA A 64 21.98 -8.66 -33.43
N ALA A 65 21.07 -7.73 -33.13
CA ALA A 65 20.41 -7.64 -31.83
C ALA A 65 19.57 -8.90 -31.51
N GLN A 66 18.82 -9.41 -32.49
CA GLN A 66 18.04 -10.65 -32.35
C GLN A 66 18.93 -11.89 -32.15
N ALA A 67 20.13 -11.89 -32.72
CA ALA A 67 21.13 -12.94 -32.51
C ALA A 67 21.90 -12.80 -31.18
N GLY A 68 21.65 -11.75 -30.38
CA GLY A 68 22.39 -11.47 -29.15
C GLY A 68 23.75 -10.78 -29.36
N ASN A 69 24.09 -10.43 -30.60
CA ASN A 69 25.32 -9.71 -30.94
C ASN A 69 25.16 -8.20 -30.68
N HIS A 70 25.00 -7.83 -29.42
CA HIS A 70 24.64 -6.46 -29.03
C HIS A 70 25.70 -5.41 -29.39
N GLN A 71 26.99 -5.76 -29.39
CA GLN A 71 28.06 -4.84 -29.83
C GLN A 71 27.94 -4.51 -31.33
N GLU A 72 27.73 -5.52 -32.17
CA GLU A 72 27.58 -5.31 -33.62
C GLU A 72 26.29 -4.53 -33.92
N ALA A 73 25.20 -4.83 -33.20
CA ALA A 73 23.96 -4.06 -33.30
C ALA A 73 24.19 -2.58 -32.97
N TYR A 74 24.88 -2.30 -31.86
CA TYR A 74 25.23 -0.95 -31.44
C TYR A 74 26.01 -0.19 -32.52
N ASP A 75 26.98 -0.84 -33.16
CA ASP A 75 27.81 -0.23 -34.20
C ASP A 75 27.00 0.08 -35.48
N TYR A 76 26.06 -0.79 -35.88
CA TYR A 76 25.18 -0.50 -37.02
C TYR A 76 24.22 0.65 -36.74
N PHE A 77 23.59 0.69 -35.56
CA PHE A 77 22.71 1.80 -35.22
C PHE A 77 23.48 3.12 -35.07
N ALA A 78 24.73 3.09 -34.59
CA ALA A 78 25.60 4.27 -34.59
C ALA A 78 25.85 4.82 -36.01
N LYS A 79 26.08 3.96 -37.01
CA LYS A 79 26.23 4.38 -38.42
C LYS A 79 24.96 5.03 -38.98
N VAL A 80 23.78 4.56 -38.57
CA VAL A 80 22.51 5.21 -38.97
C VAL A 80 22.44 6.62 -38.39
N ILE A 81 22.75 6.78 -37.10
CA ILE A 81 22.72 8.09 -36.43
C ILE A 81 23.74 9.08 -37.02
N GLU A 82 24.88 8.60 -37.52
CA GLU A 82 25.88 9.45 -38.19
C GLU A 82 25.36 10.09 -39.49
N VAL A 83 24.48 9.40 -40.21
CA VAL A 83 23.91 9.89 -41.49
C VAL A 83 22.51 10.48 -41.34
N ASP A 84 21.77 10.06 -40.32
CA ASP A 84 20.42 10.49 -39.99
C ASP A 84 20.29 10.68 -38.46
N PRO A 85 20.74 11.84 -37.94
CA PRO A 85 20.73 12.12 -36.50
C PRO A 85 19.33 12.23 -35.89
N GLU A 86 18.27 12.34 -36.69
CA GLU A 86 16.87 12.40 -36.24
C GLU A 86 16.17 11.04 -36.34
N ASN A 87 16.92 9.97 -36.59
CA ASN A 87 16.35 8.62 -36.61
C ASN A 87 16.06 8.12 -35.18
N TRP A 88 14.86 8.42 -34.67
CA TRP A 88 14.44 8.04 -33.31
C TRP A 88 14.62 6.53 -33.05
N GLN A 89 14.34 5.70 -34.07
CA GLN A 89 14.42 4.24 -33.95
C GLN A 89 15.87 3.79 -33.78
N ALA A 90 16.80 4.30 -34.58
CA ALA A 90 18.22 3.97 -34.43
C ALA A 90 18.80 4.47 -33.09
N ILE A 91 18.39 5.65 -32.63
CA ILE A 91 18.81 6.20 -31.32
C ILE A 91 18.37 5.29 -30.18
N TYR A 92 17.09 4.91 -30.19
CA TYR A 92 16.54 3.97 -29.22
C TYR A 92 17.23 2.60 -29.28
N GLU A 93 17.34 2.02 -30.48
CA GLU A 93 17.90 0.69 -30.68
C GLU A 93 19.39 0.63 -30.30
N LYS A 94 20.15 1.70 -30.56
CA LYS A 94 21.53 1.86 -30.06
C LYS A 94 21.56 1.87 -28.54
N GLY A 95 20.73 2.68 -27.89
CA GLY A 95 20.64 2.74 -26.42
C GLY A 95 20.28 1.39 -25.80
N LYS A 96 19.31 0.68 -26.38
CA LYS A 96 18.93 -0.69 -26.00
C LYS A 96 20.10 -1.67 -26.17
N ALA A 97 20.78 -1.65 -27.32
CA ALA A 97 21.93 -2.51 -27.58
C ALA A 97 23.11 -2.23 -26.63
N GLY A 98 23.36 -0.96 -26.29
CA GLY A 98 24.37 -0.57 -25.30
C GLY A 98 24.05 -1.09 -23.90
N ALA A 99 22.79 -0.96 -23.48
CA ALA A 99 22.33 -1.44 -22.19
C ALA A 99 22.39 -2.97 -22.05
N TRP A 100 22.11 -3.73 -23.10
CA TRP A 100 22.28 -5.20 -23.12
C TRP A 100 23.73 -5.68 -23.05
N GLN A 101 24.70 -4.79 -23.29
CA GLN A 101 26.13 -5.08 -23.10
C GLN A 101 26.59 -4.87 -21.65
N SER A 102 25.67 -4.55 -20.72
CA SER A 102 26.02 -4.35 -19.32
C SER A 102 26.64 -5.60 -18.70
N THR A 103 27.68 -5.40 -17.91
CA THR A 103 28.27 -6.42 -17.03
C THR A 103 28.17 -5.95 -15.58
N LEU A 104 28.44 -6.83 -14.61
CA LEU A 104 28.47 -6.42 -13.20
C LEU A 104 29.52 -5.33 -12.92
N ASP A 105 30.60 -5.30 -13.71
CA ASP A 105 31.67 -4.29 -13.59
C ASP A 105 31.35 -2.99 -14.33
N ASN A 106 30.47 -3.04 -15.34
CA ASN A 106 30.14 -1.89 -16.19
C ASN A 106 28.65 -1.90 -16.57
N LEU A 107 27.85 -1.22 -15.75
CA LEU A 107 26.43 -1.03 -16.00
C LEU A 107 26.21 0.11 -17.00
N ARG A 108 25.67 -0.22 -18.18
CA ARG A 108 25.38 0.72 -19.28
C ARG A 108 23.90 1.10 -19.36
N THR A 109 23.16 0.97 -18.25
CA THR A 109 21.70 1.19 -18.24
C THR A 109 21.31 2.60 -18.63
N THR A 110 22.15 3.60 -18.37
CA THR A 110 21.89 5.00 -18.73
C THR A 110 21.65 5.20 -20.23
N GLU A 111 22.26 4.38 -21.08
CA GLU A 111 22.15 4.50 -22.54
C GLU A 111 20.73 4.24 -23.05
N ILE A 112 19.99 3.29 -22.46
CA ILE A 112 18.59 3.07 -22.87
C ILE A 112 17.68 4.21 -22.38
N TYR A 113 17.91 4.78 -21.20
CA TYR A 113 17.14 5.95 -20.74
C TYR A 113 17.38 7.16 -21.65
N GLN A 114 18.63 7.45 -22.00
CA GLN A 114 18.95 8.52 -22.95
C GLN A 114 18.36 8.24 -24.34
N GLY A 115 18.46 6.99 -24.82
CA GLY A 115 17.88 6.57 -26.08
C GLY A 115 16.37 6.78 -26.15
N ILE A 116 15.64 6.42 -25.09
CA ILE A 116 14.19 6.62 -24.97
C ILE A 116 13.83 8.10 -24.88
N THR A 117 14.51 8.87 -24.03
CA THR A 117 14.26 10.32 -23.89
C THR A 117 14.46 11.04 -25.21
N ASN A 118 15.57 10.78 -25.90
CA ASN A 118 15.86 11.42 -27.20
C ASN A 118 14.88 10.95 -28.28
N ALA A 119 14.52 9.67 -28.29
CA ALA A 119 13.53 9.15 -29.23
C ALA A 119 12.17 9.81 -29.03
N LEU A 120 11.70 9.95 -27.77
CA LEU A 120 10.44 10.62 -27.47
C LEU A 120 10.45 12.10 -27.89
N ASP A 121 11.57 12.81 -27.67
CA ASP A 121 11.73 14.21 -28.09
C ASP A 121 11.56 14.37 -29.61
N ILE A 122 12.20 13.50 -30.40
CA ILE A 122 12.04 13.48 -31.86
C ILE A 122 10.60 13.11 -32.25
N ILE A 123 10.00 12.12 -31.57
CA ILE A 123 8.64 11.65 -31.86
C ILE A 123 7.61 12.79 -31.68
N LEU A 124 7.82 13.72 -30.75
CA LEU A 124 6.95 14.89 -30.56
C LEU A 124 6.90 15.83 -31.78
N HIS A 125 7.86 15.71 -32.69
CA HIS A 125 8.03 16.60 -33.84
C HIS A 125 7.73 15.92 -35.19
N ILE A 126 7.34 14.65 -35.20
CA ILE A 126 6.96 13.91 -36.41
C ILE A 126 5.49 13.52 -36.39
N GLU A 127 4.90 13.35 -37.56
CA GLU A 127 3.57 12.77 -37.67
C GLU A 127 3.64 11.26 -37.41
N MET A 128 3.04 10.82 -36.31
CA MET A 128 2.90 9.42 -35.92
C MET A 128 1.46 9.17 -35.52
N SER A 129 0.89 8.04 -35.94
CA SER A 129 -0.45 7.67 -35.50
C SER A 129 -0.48 7.36 -34.00
N GLU A 130 -1.63 7.54 -33.37
CA GLU A 130 -1.80 7.22 -31.95
C GLU A 130 -1.52 5.72 -31.67
N GLU A 131 -1.92 4.84 -32.57
CA GLU A 131 -1.67 3.39 -32.49
C GLU A 131 -0.17 3.07 -32.52
N GLU A 132 0.59 3.69 -33.43
CA GLU A 132 2.03 3.54 -33.50
C GLU A 132 2.71 4.07 -32.23
N LEU A 133 2.28 5.24 -31.73
CA LEU A 133 2.84 5.82 -30.50
C LEU A 133 2.60 4.92 -29.28
N VAL A 134 1.41 4.33 -29.17
CA VAL A 134 1.08 3.33 -28.13
C VAL A 134 2.01 2.13 -28.25
N SER A 135 2.21 1.59 -29.45
CA SER A 135 3.12 0.46 -29.67
C SER A 135 4.57 0.80 -29.28
N VAL A 136 5.05 1.99 -29.64
CA VAL A 136 6.41 2.45 -29.32
C VAL A 136 6.59 2.62 -27.81
N LYS A 137 5.64 3.26 -27.12
CA LYS A 137 5.69 3.42 -25.65
C LYS A 137 5.67 2.07 -24.93
N ASN A 138 4.87 1.11 -25.41
CA ASN A 138 4.86 -0.26 -24.87
C ASN A 138 6.22 -0.94 -25.03
N GLU A 139 6.86 -0.85 -26.20
CA GLU A 139 8.19 -1.41 -26.42
C GLU A 139 9.25 -0.72 -25.52
N PHE A 140 9.21 0.60 -25.38
CA PHE A 140 10.12 1.34 -24.50
C PHE A 140 9.99 0.89 -23.04
N ALA A 141 8.76 0.85 -22.52
CA ALA A 141 8.46 0.40 -21.17
C ALA A 141 8.92 -1.05 -20.94
N LEU A 142 8.61 -1.95 -21.88
CA LEU A 142 8.94 -3.37 -21.77
C LEU A 142 10.46 -3.61 -21.79
N GLN A 143 11.21 -2.90 -22.62
CA GLN A 143 12.67 -3.09 -22.69
C GLN A 143 13.38 -2.49 -21.47
N LEU A 144 12.94 -1.32 -20.96
CA LEU A 144 13.42 -0.82 -19.67
C LEU A 144 13.18 -1.85 -18.57
N TYR A 145 11.95 -2.36 -18.45
CA TYR A 145 11.59 -3.40 -17.50
C TYR A 145 12.50 -4.63 -17.63
N ARG A 146 12.70 -5.16 -18.84
CA ARG A 146 13.51 -6.36 -19.09
C ARG A 146 14.97 -6.17 -18.71
N ILE A 147 15.61 -5.09 -19.16
CA ILE A 147 17.04 -4.83 -18.91
C ILE A 147 17.29 -4.60 -17.42
N ASN A 148 16.46 -3.77 -16.77
CA ASN A 148 16.65 -3.45 -15.37
C ASN A 148 16.49 -4.70 -14.49
N ASN A 149 15.52 -5.56 -14.82
CA ASN A 149 15.31 -6.83 -14.17
C ASN A 149 16.46 -7.82 -14.41
N ALA A 150 16.93 -7.95 -15.65
CA ALA A 150 18.02 -8.87 -15.99
C ALA A 150 19.29 -8.57 -15.18
N ILE A 151 19.64 -7.29 -15.03
CA ILE A 151 20.80 -6.89 -14.23
C ILE A 151 20.57 -7.15 -12.74
N THR A 152 19.38 -6.79 -12.24
CA THR A 152 19.03 -7.03 -10.83
C THR A 152 19.06 -8.51 -10.50
N ASP A 153 18.54 -9.36 -11.39
CA ASP A 153 18.54 -10.81 -11.24
C ASP A 153 19.96 -11.38 -11.35
N LEU A 154 20.79 -10.87 -12.27
CA LEU A 154 22.19 -11.24 -12.38
C LEU A 154 22.97 -10.94 -11.09
N MET A 155 22.77 -9.77 -10.48
CA MET A 155 23.40 -9.42 -9.20
C MET A 155 22.95 -10.35 -8.07
N LYS A 156 21.63 -10.60 -7.96
CA LYS A 156 21.07 -11.52 -6.96
C LYS A 156 21.60 -12.94 -7.14
N ASP A 157 21.68 -13.42 -8.37
CA ASP A 157 22.14 -14.77 -8.66
C ASP A 157 23.67 -14.90 -8.49
N ASN A 158 24.43 -13.83 -8.75
CA ASN A 158 25.85 -13.80 -8.41
C ASN A 158 26.04 -13.91 -6.88
N LEU A 159 25.31 -13.12 -6.09
CA LEU A 159 25.37 -13.18 -4.63
C LEU A 159 24.97 -14.56 -4.09
N LYS A 160 23.91 -15.19 -4.62
CA LYS A 160 23.47 -16.55 -4.25
C LYS A 160 24.52 -17.64 -4.51
N LYS A 161 25.43 -17.45 -5.46
CA LYS A 161 26.47 -18.45 -5.79
C LYS A 161 27.54 -18.54 -4.69
N HIS A 162 27.66 -17.52 -3.83
CA HIS A 162 28.54 -17.59 -2.68
C HIS A 162 28.02 -18.62 -1.67
N LYS A 163 28.71 -19.76 -1.54
CA LYS A 163 28.37 -20.81 -0.57
C LYS A 163 28.37 -20.31 0.87
N ASP A 164 29.28 -19.40 1.16
CA ASP A 164 29.43 -18.71 2.44
C ASP A 164 29.60 -17.22 2.15
N LEU A 165 28.79 -16.39 2.80
CA LEU A 165 28.98 -14.94 2.83
C LEU A 165 29.79 -14.60 4.08
N TYR A 166 30.77 -13.71 3.93
CA TYR A 166 31.59 -13.22 5.05
C TYR A 166 31.41 -11.71 5.19
N GLY A 167 31.30 -11.24 6.44
CA GLY A 167 31.12 -9.82 6.73
C GLY A 167 32.29 -8.98 6.19
N GLU A 168 33.53 -9.45 6.32
CA GLU A 168 34.70 -8.71 5.84
C GLU A 168 34.83 -8.65 4.30
N SER A 169 34.26 -9.61 3.58
CA SER A 169 34.51 -9.78 2.14
C SER A 169 33.30 -9.55 1.25
N ASN A 170 32.09 -9.70 1.77
CA ASN A 170 30.84 -9.64 0.99
C ASN A 170 29.88 -8.56 1.50
N TRP A 171 30.31 -7.68 2.40
CA TRP A 171 29.46 -6.62 2.94
C TRP A 171 28.88 -5.72 1.83
N ASN A 172 29.75 -5.26 0.94
CA ASN A 172 29.37 -4.40 -0.17
C ASN A 172 28.51 -5.18 -1.17
N ASP A 173 28.87 -6.41 -1.53
CA ASP A 173 28.04 -7.24 -2.43
C ASP A 173 26.60 -7.38 -1.93
N MET A 174 26.42 -7.59 -0.61
CA MET A 174 25.10 -7.71 0.01
C MET A 174 24.32 -6.37 -0.01
N TRP A 175 24.97 -5.24 0.30
CA TRP A 175 24.34 -3.92 0.27
C TRP A 175 24.07 -3.43 -1.15
N ASP A 176 25.03 -3.55 -2.06
CA ASP A 176 24.92 -3.13 -3.45
C ASP A 176 23.83 -3.93 -4.18
N THR A 177 23.70 -5.24 -3.90
CA THR A 177 22.61 -6.05 -4.47
C THR A 177 21.24 -5.63 -3.91
N ARG A 178 21.18 -5.21 -2.64
CA ARG A 178 19.94 -4.71 -2.02
C ARG A 178 19.57 -3.33 -2.58
N GLU A 179 20.53 -2.42 -2.65
CA GLU A 179 20.36 -1.08 -3.23
C GLU A 179 19.99 -1.15 -4.70
N ARG A 180 20.54 -2.13 -5.44
CA ARG A 180 20.12 -2.43 -6.80
C ARG A 180 18.63 -2.76 -6.87
N ALA A 181 18.13 -3.62 -5.98
CA ALA A 181 16.71 -3.97 -5.97
C ALA A 181 15.82 -2.75 -5.64
N ILE A 182 16.25 -1.87 -4.73
CA ILE A 182 15.55 -0.60 -4.43
C ILE A 182 15.54 0.32 -5.67
N THR A 183 16.69 0.44 -6.35
CA THR A 183 16.82 1.21 -7.59
C THR A 183 15.92 0.61 -8.68
N ASN A 184 15.87 -0.72 -8.80
CA ASN A 184 15.03 -1.41 -9.77
C ASN A 184 13.54 -1.11 -9.57
N VAL A 185 13.07 -0.99 -8.31
CA VAL A 185 11.69 -0.57 -8.03
C VAL A 185 11.38 0.77 -8.69
N LYS A 186 12.23 1.78 -8.49
CA LYS A 186 12.06 3.13 -9.09
C LYS A 186 12.10 3.06 -10.61
N GLN A 187 13.03 2.28 -11.15
CA GLN A 187 13.20 2.12 -12.60
C GLN A 187 12.03 1.39 -13.27
N ILE A 188 11.39 0.44 -12.58
CA ILE A 188 10.14 -0.17 -13.05
C ILE A 188 8.99 0.84 -12.98
N GLU A 189 8.93 1.69 -11.94
CA GLU A 189 7.95 2.79 -11.87
C GLU A 189 8.12 3.77 -13.04
N ASP A 190 9.35 4.12 -13.40
CA ASP A 190 9.65 4.96 -14.58
C ASP A 190 9.19 4.30 -15.88
N ALA A 191 9.48 3.00 -16.06
CA ALA A 191 9.01 2.24 -17.21
C ALA A 191 7.47 2.16 -17.27
N MET A 192 6.83 1.94 -16.11
CA MET A 192 5.38 1.88 -15.98
C MET A 192 4.72 3.22 -16.34
N ASN A 193 5.31 4.35 -15.94
CA ASN A 193 4.77 5.69 -16.23
C ASN A 193 4.68 6.00 -17.73
N LEU A 194 5.49 5.36 -18.57
CA LEU A 194 5.41 5.51 -20.03
C LEU A 194 4.07 5.01 -20.59
N ILE A 195 3.43 4.05 -19.93
CA ILE A 195 2.23 3.34 -20.43
C ILE A 195 1.04 3.36 -19.46
N LEU A 196 1.21 3.87 -18.23
CA LEU A 196 0.18 3.83 -17.19
C LEU A 196 -1.13 4.54 -17.57
N HIS A 197 -1.06 5.53 -18.46
CA HIS A 197 -2.19 6.33 -18.94
C HIS A 197 -2.87 5.75 -20.19
N LEU A 198 -2.34 4.67 -20.75
CA LEU A 198 -2.85 4.07 -21.98
C LEU A 198 -3.97 3.08 -21.65
N ASP A 199 -5.05 3.16 -22.43
CA ASP A 199 -6.26 2.39 -22.17
C ASP A 199 -6.31 1.01 -22.85
N ASP A 200 -5.30 0.67 -23.66
CA ASP A 200 -5.25 -0.61 -24.35
C ASP A 200 -4.96 -1.79 -23.40
N ASP A 201 -5.44 -2.97 -23.80
CA ASP A 201 -5.33 -4.20 -23.01
C ASP A 201 -3.88 -4.61 -22.75
N LEU A 202 -2.97 -4.35 -23.70
CA LEU A 202 -1.57 -4.76 -23.58
C LEU A 202 -0.86 -3.90 -22.52
N SER A 203 -1.05 -2.57 -22.55
CA SER A 203 -0.53 -1.66 -21.54
C SER A 203 -1.06 -1.99 -20.15
N LYS A 204 -2.39 -2.18 -20.01
CA LYS A 204 -3.02 -2.54 -18.72
C LYS A 204 -2.43 -3.83 -18.12
N LYS A 205 -2.29 -4.88 -18.94
CA LYS A 205 -1.67 -6.14 -18.50
C LYS A 205 -0.20 -5.97 -18.14
N THR A 206 0.54 -5.19 -18.92
CA THR A 206 1.97 -4.95 -18.69
C THR A 206 2.20 -4.19 -17.38
N VAL A 207 1.37 -3.18 -17.07
CA VAL A 207 1.40 -2.46 -15.80
C VAL A 207 1.19 -3.41 -14.61
N VAL A 208 0.23 -4.33 -14.68
CA VAL A 208 0.01 -5.32 -13.62
C VAL A 208 1.25 -6.20 -13.42
N VAL A 209 1.87 -6.69 -14.50
CA VAL A 209 3.11 -7.49 -14.44
C VAL A 209 4.25 -6.69 -13.80
N MET A 210 4.40 -5.41 -14.15
CA MET A 210 5.40 -4.52 -13.56
C MET A 210 5.18 -4.33 -12.04
N LYS A 211 3.95 -4.11 -11.59
CA LYS A 211 3.60 -4.03 -10.16
C LYS A 211 3.92 -5.32 -9.43
N MET A 212 3.59 -6.49 -10.00
CA MET A 212 3.93 -7.78 -9.42
C MET A 212 5.44 -7.95 -9.26
N ARG A 213 6.24 -7.53 -10.25
CA ARG A 213 7.70 -7.56 -10.15
C ARG A 213 8.22 -6.63 -9.06
N ILE A 214 7.69 -5.41 -8.94
CA ILE A 214 8.04 -4.50 -7.85
C ILE A 214 7.78 -5.18 -6.49
N CYS A 215 6.65 -5.84 -6.31
CA CYS A 215 6.36 -6.58 -5.08
C CYS A 215 7.42 -7.66 -4.77
N LEU A 216 7.91 -8.39 -5.78
CA LEU A 216 8.98 -9.37 -5.60
C LEU A 216 10.32 -8.73 -5.20
N ASP A 217 10.64 -7.56 -5.76
CA ASP A 217 11.83 -6.80 -5.37
C ASP A 217 11.70 -6.25 -3.94
N LEU A 218 10.52 -5.76 -3.54
CA LEU A 218 10.27 -5.33 -2.17
C LEU A 218 10.36 -6.49 -1.16
N ILE A 219 9.85 -7.68 -1.51
CA ILE A 219 10.04 -8.90 -0.69
C ILE A 219 11.53 -9.20 -0.52
N TYR A 220 12.32 -9.11 -1.60
CA TYR A 220 13.77 -9.31 -1.54
C TYR A 220 14.47 -8.26 -0.65
N VAL A 221 14.12 -6.98 -0.83
CA VAL A 221 14.66 -5.86 -0.05
C VAL A 221 14.32 -6.01 1.43
N CYS A 222 13.10 -6.42 1.78
CA CYS A 222 12.70 -6.63 3.16
C CYS A 222 13.17 -7.97 3.74
N GLY A 223 13.62 -8.92 2.92
CA GLY A 223 14.22 -10.16 3.38
C GLY A 223 15.53 -9.94 4.13
N TYR A 224 16.15 -11.02 4.58
CA TYR A 224 17.48 -10.98 5.22
C TYR A 224 18.42 -12.01 4.60
N TRP A 225 19.71 -11.70 4.66
CA TRP A 225 20.79 -12.65 4.37
C TRP A 225 21.47 -13.05 5.68
N THR A 226 22.25 -14.12 5.65
CA THR A 226 23.10 -14.48 6.79
C THR A 226 24.54 -14.55 6.35
N TYR A 227 25.44 -14.08 7.20
CA TYR A 227 26.87 -14.06 6.91
C TYR A 227 27.67 -14.49 8.14
N TRP A 228 28.83 -15.10 7.90
CA TRP A 228 29.82 -15.40 8.92
C TRP A 228 30.57 -14.14 9.29
N VAL A 229 30.72 -13.89 10.60
CA VAL A 229 31.43 -12.70 11.08
C VAL A 229 32.92 -12.75 10.73
N ASP A 230 33.48 -13.96 10.70
CA ASP A 230 34.88 -14.23 10.36
C ASP A 230 35.03 -15.62 9.74
N TYR A 231 36.26 -15.97 9.34
CA TYR A 231 36.60 -17.24 8.72
C TYR A 231 36.58 -18.45 9.66
N SER A 232 36.48 -18.26 10.98
CA SER A 232 36.37 -19.36 11.95
C SER A 232 35.01 -20.05 11.89
N LYS A 233 34.00 -19.40 11.30
CA LYS A 233 32.62 -19.89 11.20
C LYS A 233 31.99 -20.23 12.56
N THR A 234 32.37 -19.49 13.59
CA THR A 234 31.84 -19.67 14.96
C THR A 234 30.57 -18.85 15.21
N LEU A 235 30.41 -17.73 14.50
CA LEU A 235 29.29 -16.81 14.68
C LEU A 235 28.69 -16.38 13.33
N LYS A 236 27.38 -16.53 13.21
CA LYS A 236 26.59 -16.08 12.06
C LYS A 236 25.63 -14.96 12.47
N LYS A 237 25.56 -13.89 11.68
CA LYS A 237 24.66 -12.75 11.89
C LYS A 237 23.70 -12.58 10.72
N GLY A 238 22.55 -11.99 10.97
CA GLY A 238 21.62 -11.54 9.94
C GLY A 238 22.05 -10.19 9.37
N PHE A 239 21.85 -10.06 8.06
CA PHE A 239 22.06 -8.85 7.29
C PHE A 239 20.72 -8.39 6.72
N GLY A 240 20.37 -7.13 6.98
CA GLY A 240 19.20 -6.49 6.40
C GLY A 240 18.78 -5.27 7.21
N PHE A 241 17.69 -4.66 6.77
CA PHE A 241 17.09 -3.52 7.44
C PHE A 241 16.45 -3.88 8.78
N SER A 242 16.34 -2.88 9.65
CA SER A 242 15.44 -2.88 10.81
C SER A 242 13.97 -2.86 10.38
N ALA A 243 13.06 -3.18 11.31
CA ALA A 243 11.62 -3.09 11.09
C ALA A 243 11.19 -1.65 10.71
N GLU A 244 11.79 -0.64 11.33
CA GLU A 244 11.50 0.78 11.05
C GLU A 244 11.89 1.17 9.62
N GLU A 245 13.10 0.84 9.19
CA GLU A 245 13.57 1.11 7.82
C GLU A 245 12.74 0.40 6.75
N LYS A 246 12.16 -0.76 7.11
CA LYS A 246 11.29 -1.55 6.22
C LYS A 246 9.91 -0.95 6.01
N GLN A 247 9.44 -0.09 6.91
CA GLN A 247 8.04 0.37 6.92
C GLN A 247 7.62 0.98 5.57
N GLN A 248 8.47 1.82 4.97
CA GLN A 248 8.20 2.44 3.66
C GLN A 248 8.01 1.41 2.53
N TYR A 249 8.74 0.29 2.58
CA TYR A 249 8.66 -0.77 1.58
C TYR A 249 7.45 -1.67 1.83
N VAL A 250 7.12 -1.92 3.11
CA VAL A 250 5.92 -2.63 3.54
C VAL A 250 4.66 -1.88 3.12
N ASP A 251 4.62 -0.57 3.32
CA ASP A 251 3.49 0.28 2.93
C ASP A 251 3.31 0.29 1.40
N LYS A 252 4.42 0.47 0.65
CA LYS A 252 4.40 0.40 -0.81
C LYS A 252 3.94 -0.98 -1.31
N PHE A 253 4.42 -2.06 -0.69
CA PHE A 253 4.03 -3.43 -1.04
C PHE A 253 2.52 -3.62 -0.90
N TRP A 254 1.93 -3.27 0.25
CA TRP A 254 0.50 -3.48 0.48
C TRP A 254 -0.39 -2.55 -0.35
N LYS A 255 0.08 -1.34 -0.68
CA LYS A 255 -0.58 -0.47 -1.66
C LYS A 255 -0.66 -1.17 -3.02
N LEU A 256 0.47 -1.67 -3.52
CA LEU A 256 0.54 -2.36 -4.81
C LEU A 256 -0.26 -3.66 -4.82
N VAL A 257 -0.24 -4.44 -3.72
CA VAL A 257 -1.07 -5.65 -3.59
C VAL A 257 -2.55 -5.32 -3.71
N GLY A 258 -3.01 -4.22 -3.11
CA GLY A 258 -4.39 -3.75 -3.26
C GLY A 258 -4.74 -3.50 -4.73
N GLU A 259 -3.90 -2.73 -5.43
CA GLU A 259 -4.09 -2.42 -6.86
C GLU A 259 -4.01 -3.66 -7.76
N ILE A 260 -3.12 -4.61 -7.48
CA ILE A 260 -3.00 -5.86 -8.25
C ILE A 260 -4.24 -6.74 -8.05
N ARG A 261 -4.73 -6.86 -6.81
CA ARG A 261 -5.87 -7.72 -6.46
C ARG A 261 -7.20 -7.28 -7.08
N GLU A 262 -7.30 -6.08 -7.65
CA GLU A 262 -8.43 -5.67 -8.50
C GLU A 262 -8.59 -6.54 -9.76
N THR A 263 -7.47 -7.08 -10.27
CA THR A 263 -7.45 -7.95 -11.45
C THR A 263 -6.98 -9.38 -11.14
N GLU A 264 -6.17 -9.54 -10.09
CA GLU A 264 -5.53 -10.81 -9.71
C GLU A 264 -5.77 -11.09 -8.22
N PRO A 265 -7.00 -11.52 -7.83
CA PRO A 265 -7.44 -11.55 -6.43
C PRO A 265 -6.58 -12.39 -5.49
N ASP A 266 -5.93 -13.43 -6.03
CA ASP A 266 -5.11 -14.37 -5.27
C ASP A 266 -3.65 -13.91 -5.09
N PHE A 267 -3.27 -12.74 -5.63
CA PHE A 267 -1.90 -12.24 -5.51
C PHE A 267 -1.53 -12.00 -4.04
N ALA A 268 -0.30 -12.37 -3.66
CA ALA A 268 0.22 -12.25 -2.29
C ALA A 268 -0.69 -12.87 -1.20
N THR A 269 -1.44 -13.93 -1.51
CA THR A 269 -2.21 -14.71 -0.51
C THR A 269 -1.41 -15.92 0.01
N ARG A 270 -0.33 -16.28 -0.69
CA ARG A 270 0.49 -17.46 -0.37
C ARG A 270 1.65 -17.10 0.55
N LYS A 271 2.07 -18.06 1.38
CA LYS A 271 3.17 -17.94 2.36
C LYS A 271 4.45 -17.30 1.81
N TYR A 272 4.93 -17.73 0.64
CA TYR A 272 6.22 -17.28 0.08
C TYR A 272 6.13 -16.01 -0.77
N LEU A 273 4.97 -15.33 -0.78
CA LEU A 273 4.76 -14.04 -1.44
C LEU A 273 4.44 -12.94 -0.42
N GLN A 274 4.80 -13.14 0.85
CA GLN A 274 4.62 -12.14 1.90
C GLN A 274 5.91 -11.35 2.11
N ILE A 275 5.77 -10.03 2.34
CA ILE A 275 6.89 -9.16 2.69
C ILE A 275 7.29 -9.35 4.16
N ASP A 276 8.58 -9.33 4.48
CA ASP A 276 9.07 -9.52 5.86
C ASP A 276 9.07 -8.17 6.63
N PRO A 277 8.23 -7.98 7.67
CA PRO A 277 8.17 -6.72 8.42
C PRO A 277 9.12 -6.66 9.62
N PHE A 278 9.82 -7.75 9.96
CA PHE A 278 10.56 -7.84 11.23
C PHE A 278 12.02 -7.43 11.06
N ASP A 279 12.70 -7.08 12.15
CA ASP A 279 14.15 -6.84 12.14
C ASP A 279 14.91 -8.05 11.59
N ALA A 280 16.01 -7.78 10.88
CA ALA A 280 16.95 -8.84 10.53
C ALA A 280 17.43 -9.56 11.82
N PRO A 281 17.51 -10.90 11.83
CA PRO A 281 17.88 -11.63 13.04
C PRO A 281 19.29 -11.28 13.47
N VAL A 282 19.47 -10.94 14.76
CA VAL A 282 20.78 -10.54 15.29
C VAL A 282 21.78 -11.70 15.27
N TYR A 283 21.31 -12.91 15.55
CA TYR A 283 22.10 -14.15 15.60
C TYR A 283 21.35 -15.30 14.95
N GLU A 284 22.09 -16.19 14.28
CA GLU A 284 21.61 -17.45 13.70
C GLU A 284 20.51 -17.31 12.63
N SER A 285 20.23 -18.40 11.91
CA SER A 285 19.13 -18.48 10.94
C SER A 285 17.80 -18.67 11.68
N ASP A 286 16.74 -18.00 11.22
CA ASP A 286 15.36 -18.21 11.69
C ASP A 286 14.62 -19.14 10.70
N PRO A 287 14.60 -20.46 10.93
CA PRO A 287 14.03 -21.42 9.97
C PRO A 287 12.51 -21.25 9.81
N ASP A 288 11.82 -20.79 10.85
CA ASP A 288 10.37 -20.59 10.86
C ASP A 288 9.96 -19.18 10.41
N ARG A 289 10.91 -18.35 9.93
CA ARG A 289 10.66 -16.95 9.56
C ARG A 289 9.47 -16.80 8.61
N ALA A 290 9.39 -17.64 7.58
CA ALA A 290 8.31 -17.59 6.61
C ALA A 290 6.93 -17.88 7.23
N ASP A 291 6.85 -18.78 8.22
CA ASP A 291 5.60 -19.05 8.96
C ASP A 291 5.21 -17.89 9.87
N LYS A 292 6.19 -17.26 10.54
CA LYS A 292 5.96 -16.07 11.37
C LYS A 292 5.43 -14.91 10.53
N ILE A 293 6.06 -14.64 9.39
CA ILE A 293 5.63 -13.60 8.45
C ILE A 293 4.20 -13.87 7.96
N PHE A 294 3.92 -15.10 7.54
CA PHE A 294 2.60 -15.46 7.03
C PHE A 294 1.49 -15.29 8.09
N LYS A 295 1.70 -15.82 9.30
CA LYS A 295 0.74 -15.66 10.41
C LYS A 295 0.54 -14.19 10.81
N HIS A 296 1.60 -13.39 10.78
CA HIS A 296 1.51 -11.97 11.08
C HIS A 296 0.58 -11.24 10.10
N TRP A 297 0.75 -11.46 8.79
CA TRP A 297 -0.10 -10.82 7.79
C TRP A 297 -1.52 -11.39 7.75
N GLU A 298 -1.69 -12.70 8.00
CA GLU A 298 -3.01 -13.32 8.15
C GLU A 298 -3.82 -12.65 9.28
N LEU A 299 -3.19 -12.42 10.45
CA LEU A 299 -3.82 -11.71 11.55
C LEU A 299 -4.21 -10.27 11.18
N ILE A 300 -3.31 -9.53 10.52
CA ILE A 300 -3.57 -8.16 10.07
C ILE A 300 -4.72 -8.11 9.05
N GLU A 301 -4.77 -9.06 8.10
CA GLU A 301 -5.87 -9.13 7.14
C GLU A 301 -7.21 -9.45 7.82
N ILE A 302 -7.23 -10.36 8.81
CA ILE A 302 -8.41 -10.68 9.62
C ILE A 302 -8.87 -9.44 10.39
N GLU A 303 -7.96 -8.72 11.05
CA GLU A 303 -8.26 -7.50 11.80
C GLU A 303 -8.81 -6.39 10.89
N LYS A 304 -8.20 -6.20 9.71
CA LYS A 304 -8.69 -5.23 8.72
C LYS A 304 -10.10 -5.58 8.24
N LYS A 305 -10.36 -6.86 7.91
CA LYS A 305 -11.70 -7.32 7.51
C LYS A 305 -12.73 -7.11 8.62
N ALA A 306 -12.39 -7.48 9.85
CA ALA A 306 -13.27 -7.29 11.01
C ALA A 306 -13.56 -5.80 11.27
N LYS A 307 -12.58 -4.91 11.06
CA LYS A 307 -12.76 -3.46 11.17
C LYS A 307 -13.72 -2.94 10.10
N ILE A 308 -13.51 -3.32 8.84
CA ILE A 308 -14.40 -2.93 7.73
C ILE A 308 -15.83 -3.43 8.01
N GLU A 309 -16.01 -4.71 8.35
CA GLU A 309 -17.33 -5.27 8.67
C GLU A 309 -18.01 -4.54 9.83
N LYS A 310 -17.25 -4.16 10.87
CA LYS A 310 -17.77 -3.36 11.98
C LYS A 310 -18.21 -1.97 11.51
N GLU A 311 -17.40 -1.27 10.73
CA GLU A 311 -17.74 0.06 10.18
C GLU A 311 -18.98 -0.01 9.28
N GLU A 312 -19.12 -1.07 8.48
CA GLU A 312 -20.32 -1.29 7.67
C GLU A 312 -21.55 -1.62 8.51
N ALA A 313 -21.41 -2.43 9.56
CA ALA A 313 -22.49 -2.71 10.50
C ALA A 313 -22.93 -1.44 11.25
N ASP A 314 -21.99 -0.61 11.69
CA ASP A 314 -22.27 0.68 12.33
C ASP A 314 -23.01 1.63 11.36
N ARG A 315 -22.61 1.63 10.07
CA ARG A 315 -23.30 2.37 9.00
C ARG A 315 -24.73 1.87 8.80
N ARG A 316 -24.94 0.55 8.63
CA ARG A 316 -26.29 -0.04 8.48
C ARG A 316 -27.18 0.24 9.69
N PHE A 317 -26.62 0.16 10.90
CA PHE A 317 -27.33 0.48 12.13
C PHE A 317 -27.80 1.94 12.16
N LYS A 318 -26.93 2.87 11.75
CA LYS A 318 -27.27 4.29 11.66
C LYS A 318 -28.35 4.55 10.62
N GLU A 319 -28.19 4.03 9.40
CA GLU A 319 -29.16 4.17 8.30
C GLU A 319 -30.54 3.58 8.65
N TYR A 320 -30.58 2.45 9.37
CA TYR A 320 -31.81 1.87 9.88
C TYR A 320 -32.56 2.86 10.78
N TRP A 321 -31.89 3.44 11.77
CA TRP A 321 -32.54 4.37 12.69
C TRP A 321 -32.86 5.74 12.10
N GLU A 322 -32.17 6.16 11.04
CA GLU A 322 -32.55 7.33 10.25
C GLU A 322 -33.87 7.09 9.50
N THR A 323 -34.07 5.89 8.96
CA THR A 323 -35.30 5.51 8.24
C THR A 323 -36.45 5.07 9.17
N HIS A 324 -36.15 4.65 10.39
CA HIS A 324 -37.10 4.16 11.40
C HIS A 324 -37.18 5.10 12.61
N ALA A 325 -36.97 6.40 12.41
CA ALA A 325 -36.92 7.39 13.49
C ALA A 325 -38.20 7.41 14.36
N SER A 326 -39.38 7.24 13.75
CA SER A 326 -40.65 7.19 14.48
C SER A 326 -40.77 5.96 15.37
N GLU A 327 -40.33 4.80 14.89
CA GLU A 327 -40.31 3.56 15.68
C GLU A 327 -39.36 3.71 16.88
N LYS A 328 -38.19 4.33 16.64
CA LYS A 328 -37.21 4.60 17.70
C LYS A 328 -37.80 5.45 18.82
N ILE A 329 -38.45 6.55 18.47
CA ILE A 329 -39.09 7.46 19.42
C ILE A 329 -40.13 6.71 20.25
N VAL A 330 -40.98 5.90 19.60
CA VAL A 330 -42.01 5.11 20.29
C VAL A 330 -41.39 4.14 21.31
N LEU A 331 -40.32 3.44 20.92
CA LEU A 331 -39.62 2.51 21.81
C LEU A 331 -38.92 3.23 22.98
N GLU A 332 -38.31 4.39 22.72
CA GLU A 332 -37.65 5.20 23.75
C GLU A 332 -38.67 5.79 24.76
N GLU A 333 -39.81 6.29 24.26
CA GLU A 333 -40.93 6.77 25.09
C GLU A 333 -41.55 5.65 25.92
N GLU A 334 -41.75 4.46 25.34
CA GLU A 334 -42.23 3.28 26.05
C GLU A 334 -41.26 2.89 27.18
N ASN A 335 -39.95 2.88 26.89
CA ASN A 335 -38.93 2.56 27.89
C ASN A 335 -38.94 3.54 29.07
N ASN A 336 -39.01 4.83 28.78
CA ASN A 336 -39.08 5.88 29.81
C ASN A 336 -40.33 5.72 30.68
N THR A 337 -41.49 5.53 30.05
CA THR A 337 -42.77 5.31 30.76
C THR A 337 -42.71 4.09 31.67
N LEU A 338 -42.13 2.98 31.21
CA LEU A 338 -41.97 1.77 32.01
C LEU A 338 -41.03 2.01 33.21
N ARG A 339 -39.96 2.78 33.05
CA ARG A 339 -39.03 3.14 34.13
C ARG A 339 -39.69 4.03 35.18
N GLU A 340 -40.48 5.01 34.75
CA GLU A 340 -41.28 5.85 35.65
C GLU A 340 -42.29 5.01 36.46
N ARG A 341 -42.95 4.06 35.80
CA ARG A 341 -43.88 3.14 36.47
C ARG A 341 -43.18 2.26 37.51
N ILE A 342 -41.98 1.77 37.23
CA ILE A 342 -41.18 1.02 38.22
C ILE A 342 -40.79 1.94 39.40
N ALA A 343 -40.41 3.19 39.14
CA ALA A 343 -40.09 4.15 40.20
C ALA A 343 -41.29 4.41 41.12
N GLU A 344 -42.48 4.56 40.54
CA GLU A 344 -43.72 4.75 41.30
C GLU A 344 -44.09 3.49 42.11
N ILE A 345 -43.97 2.30 41.53
CA ILE A 345 -44.21 1.04 42.26
C ILE A 345 -43.24 0.91 43.44
N ASN A 346 -41.96 1.27 43.26
CA ASN A 346 -40.99 1.27 44.36
C ASN A 346 -41.34 2.29 45.45
N ARG A 347 -41.89 3.45 45.09
CA ARG A 347 -42.37 4.45 46.04
C ARG A 347 -43.55 3.91 46.87
N LEU A 348 -44.56 3.34 46.21
CA LEU A 348 -45.71 2.73 46.88
C LEU A 348 -45.27 1.60 47.83
N ALA A 349 -44.27 0.80 47.44
CA ALA A 349 -43.70 -0.24 48.30
C ALA A 349 -43.03 0.29 49.59
N ILE A 350 -42.59 1.55 49.61
CA ILE A 350 -42.05 2.21 50.82
C ILE A 350 -43.19 2.70 51.72
N GLU A 351 -44.29 3.19 51.14
CA GLU A 351 -45.42 3.77 51.88
C GLU A 351 -46.28 2.71 52.63
N VAL A 352 -46.21 1.43 52.24
CA VAL A 352 -47.00 0.32 52.84
C VAL A 352 -46.44 -0.19 54.18
N SER A 353 -45.36 0.38 54.72
CA SER A 353 -44.64 -0.14 55.90
C SER A 353 -45.44 -0.19 57.21
N GLY A 354 -46.52 0.58 57.35
CA GLY A 354 -47.31 0.63 58.60
C GLY A 354 -46.55 1.22 59.79
N ASP A 355 -45.45 1.93 59.53
CA ASP A 355 -44.48 2.36 60.54
C ASP A 355 -45.10 3.24 61.65
N SER A 356 -46.12 4.04 61.32
CA SER A 356 -46.80 4.93 62.27
C SER A 356 -47.67 4.17 63.27
N GLU A 357 -48.40 3.14 62.82
CA GLU A 357 -49.22 2.26 63.67
C GLU A 357 -48.32 1.38 64.56
N ILE A 358 -47.25 0.82 63.98
CA ILE A 358 -46.27 0.03 64.72
C ILE A 358 -45.60 0.89 65.80
N SER A 359 -45.23 2.13 65.49
CA SER A 359 -44.60 3.06 66.45
C SER A 359 -45.54 3.40 67.61
N ASN A 360 -46.82 3.67 67.33
CA ASN A 360 -47.84 3.92 68.37
C ASN A 360 -48.04 2.70 69.29
N PHE A 361 -48.14 1.49 68.72
CA PHE A 361 -48.25 0.28 69.54
C PHE A 361 -46.99 0.01 70.36
N LYS A 362 -45.79 0.29 69.83
CA LYS A 362 -44.54 0.20 70.60
C LYS A 362 -44.52 1.19 71.77
N GLU A 363 -45.02 2.40 71.58
CA GLU A 363 -45.12 3.40 72.65
C GLU A 363 -46.12 2.97 73.74
N GLN A 364 -47.28 2.45 73.36
CA GLN A 364 -48.26 1.89 74.30
C GLN A 364 -47.72 0.68 75.07
N ILE A 365 -46.96 -0.20 74.41
CA ILE A 365 -46.27 -1.32 75.08
C ILE A 365 -45.29 -0.78 76.11
N SER A 366 -44.47 0.22 75.75
CA SER A 366 -43.49 0.82 76.66
C SER A 366 -44.15 1.45 77.91
N GLN A 367 -45.29 2.13 77.73
CA GLN A 367 -46.08 2.67 78.84
C GLN A 367 -46.62 1.56 79.76
N LEU A 368 -47.22 0.52 79.18
CA LEU A 368 -47.73 -0.64 79.92
C LEU A 368 -46.62 -1.42 80.65
N GLU A 369 -45.44 -1.55 80.06
CA GLU A 369 -44.27 -2.17 80.69
C GLU A 369 -43.78 -1.35 81.89
N THR A 370 -43.75 -0.02 81.74
CA THR A 370 -43.37 0.91 82.81
C THR A 370 -44.37 0.83 83.97
N GLU A 371 -45.67 0.92 83.70
CA GLU A 371 -46.73 0.78 84.72
C GLU A 371 -46.70 -0.59 85.42
N LYS A 372 -46.49 -1.67 84.65
CA LYS A 372 -46.38 -3.04 85.19
C LYS A 372 -45.17 -3.19 86.12
N SER A 373 -44.04 -2.53 85.81
CA SER A 373 -42.84 -2.57 86.66
C SER A 373 -43.01 -1.77 87.97
N ASN A 374 -43.78 -0.68 87.94
CA ASN A 374 -44.09 0.16 89.09
C ASN A 374 -45.11 -0.46 90.08
N LEU A 375 -45.79 -1.55 89.71
CA LEU A 375 -46.72 -2.26 90.59
C LEU A 375 -46.00 -3.16 91.63
N GLY A 376 -46.45 -3.10 92.88
CA GLY A 376 -45.90 -3.90 93.99
C GLY A 376 -46.17 -5.42 93.91
N MET A 377 -45.46 -6.21 94.72
CA MET A 377 -45.41 -7.69 94.66
C MET A 377 -46.78 -8.38 94.82
N PHE A 378 -47.76 -7.74 95.47
CA PHE A 378 -49.09 -8.30 95.76
C PHE A 378 -50.16 -8.00 94.68
N LYS A 379 -49.81 -7.29 93.59
CA LYS A 379 -50.69 -6.87 92.48
C LYS A 379 -50.68 -7.85 91.29
N GLY A 380 -50.64 -9.15 91.58
CA GLY A 380 -50.40 -10.19 90.57
C GLY A 380 -51.48 -10.29 89.47
N LYS A 381 -52.74 -9.98 89.79
CA LYS A 381 -53.84 -9.96 88.81
C LYS A 381 -53.71 -8.78 87.84
N GLU A 382 -53.37 -7.58 88.31
CA GLU A 382 -53.18 -6.41 87.44
C GLU A 382 -51.95 -6.57 86.53
N LYS A 383 -50.83 -7.10 87.05
CA LYS A 383 -49.64 -7.39 86.23
C LYS A 383 -49.92 -8.40 85.11
N LYS A 384 -50.75 -9.41 85.38
CA LYS A 384 -51.15 -10.41 84.38
C LYS A 384 -52.06 -9.79 83.31
N ALA A 385 -52.99 -8.92 83.69
CA ALA A 385 -53.86 -8.20 82.76
C ALA A 385 -53.08 -7.24 81.84
N MET A 386 -52.09 -6.52 82.37
CA MET A 386 -51.17 -5.69 81.58
C MET A 386 -50.32 -6.53 80.63
N GLN A 387 -49.80 -7.68 81.08
CA GLN A 387 -49.05 -8.59 80.20
C GLN A 387 -49.91 -9.09 79.04
N THR A 388 -51.15 -9.52 79.30
CA THR A 388 -52.07 -9.95 78.23
C THR A 388 -52.31 -8.84 77.20
N ARG A 389 -52.33 -7.57 77.62
CA ARG A 389 -52.50 -6.43 76.73
C ARG A 389 -51.24 -6.11 75.92
N ILE A 390 -50.06 -6.28 76.52
CA ILE A 390 -48.77 -6.21 75.82
C ILE A 390 -48.70 -7.32 74.75
N ASP A 391 -49.05 -8.55 75.11
CA ASP A 391 -49.04 -9.69 74.19
C ASP A 391 -50.00 -9.48 73.00
N ASP A 392 -51.19 -8.90 73.24
CA ASP A 392 -52.14 -8.52 72.18
C ASP A 392 -51.57 -7.45 71.25
N LEU A 393 -50.96 -6.39 71.80
CA LEU A 393 -50.31 -5.33 71.01
C LEU A 393 -49.12 -5.87 70.21
N GLN A 394 -48.29 -6.75 70.78
CA GLN A 394 -47.20 -7.41 70.09
C GLN A 394 -47.71 -8.30 68.95
N SER A 395 -48.78 -9.07 69.18
CA SER A 395 -49.41 -9.87 68.13
C SER A 395 -49.95 -9.03 66.99
N ARG A 396 -50.53 -7.85 67.28
CA ARG A 396 -50.99 -6.89 66.27
C ARG A 396 -49.82 -6.30 65.47
N ILE A 397 -48.70 -5.96 66.11
CA ILE A 397 -47.48 -5.51 65.42
C ILE A 397 -47.02 -6.59 64.43
N THR A 398 -46.87 -7.84 64.88
CA THR A 398 -46.45 -8.95 64.00
C THR A 398 -47.43 -9.16 62.84
N ALA A 399 -48.74 -9.00 63.06
CA ALA A 399 -49.73 -9.10 62.00
C ALA A 399 -49.62 -7.97 60.97
N ILE A 400 -49.32 -6.74 61.40
CA ILE A 400 -49.08 -5.60 60.50
C ILE A 400 -47.77 -5.77 59.73
N GLU A 401 -46.68 -6.15 60.40
CA GLU A 401 -45.39 -6.42 59.76
C GLU A 401 -45.52 -7.52 58.70
N LYS A 402 -46.23 -8.61 59.01
CA LYS A 402 -46.49 -9.68 58.04
C LYS A 402 -47.30 -9.19 56.85
N ARG A 403 -48.37 -8.40 57.10
CA ARG A 403 -49.18 -7.81 56.03
C ARG A 403 -48.36 -6.87 55.15
N ALA A 404 -47.51 -6.03 55.75
CA ALA A 404 -46.64 -5.11 55.03
C ALA A 404 -45.63 -5.85 54.13
N VAL A 405 -45.08 -6.96 54.60
CA VAL A 405 -44.22 -7.84 53.78
C VAL A 405 -45.02 -8.47 52.63
N ASP A 406 -46.17 -9.08 52.92
CA ASP A 406 -47.02 -9.72 51.91
C ASP A 406 -47.49 -8.72 50.84
N ASP A 407 -47.84 -7.49 51.23
CA ASP A 407 -48.28 -6.44 50.32
C ASP A 407 -47.11 -5.85 49.53
N LYS A 408 -45.94 -5.69 50.14
CA LYS A 408 -44.70 -5.31 49.44
C LYS A 408 -44.31 -6.34 48.39
N ASP A 409 -44.39 -7.64 48.71
CA ASP A 409 -44.10 -8.72 47.76
C ASP A 409 -45.08 -8.74 46.59
N LYS A 410 -46.39 -8.52 46.83
CA LYS A 410 -47.40 -8.37 45.76
C LYS A 410 -47.12 -7.14 44.88
N ILE A 411 -46.76 -6.02 45.49
CA ILE A 411 -46.43 -4.77 44.77
C ILE A 411 -45.18 -5.00 43.90
N MET A 412 -44.14 -5.63 44.46
CA MET A 412 -42.89 -5.92 43.74
C MET A 412 -43.05 -6.97 42.64
N ALA A 413 -44.00 -7.90 42.76
CA ALA A 413 -44.32 -8.85 41.69
C ALA A 413 -44.73 -8.14 40.37
N GLY A 414 -45.35 -6.96 40.46
CA GLY A 414 -45.72 -6.14 39.31
C GLY A 414 -44.54 -5.55 38.53
N ILE A 415 -43.34 -5.49 39.12
CA ILE A 415 -42.12 -4.96 38.49
C ILE A 415 -41.52 -5.95 37.47
N ILE A 416 -41.67 -7.26 37.72
CA ILE A 416 -41.05 -8.33 36.91
C ILE A 416 -41.41 -8.20 35.42
N PRO A 417 -42.70 -8.13 35.01
CA PRO A 417 -43.05 -8.00 33.59
C PRO A 417 -42.57 -6.68 32.98
N LEU A 418 -42.52 -5.59 33.75
CA LEU A 418 -42.04 -4.29 33.27
C LEU A 418 -40.53 -4.34 32.97
N LYS A 419 -39.74 -4.97 33.86
CA LYS A 419 -38.30 -5.19 33.64
C LYS A 419 -38.04 -6.07 32.42
N GLN A 420 -38.84 -7.10 32.22
CA GLN A 420 -38.75 -7.95 31.03
C GLN A 420 -38.98 -7.13 29.76
N ARG A 421 -40.05 -6.33 29.71
CA ARG A 421 -40.35 -5.47 28.56
C ARG A 421 -39.26 -4.44 28.28
N ILE A 422 -38.71 -3.80 29.32
CA ILE A 422 -37.55 -2.90 29.18
C ILE A 422 -36.36 -3.64 28.54
N ASN A 423 -36.11 -4.90 28.94
CA ASN A 423 -35.03 -5.69 28.36
C ASN A 423 -35.26 -6.00 26.87
N GLU A 424 -36.50 -6.32 26.49
CA GLU A 424 -36.89 -6.53 25.08
C GLU A 424 -36.68 -5.26 24.25
N ILE A 425 -37.14 -4.10 24.74
CA ILE A 425 -36.96 -2.80 24.08
C ILE A 425 -35.48 -2.49 23.93
N ASN A 426 -34.69 -2.62 25.00
CA ASN A 426 -33.25 -2.39 24.94
C ASN A 426 -32.56 -3.34 23.96
N THR A 427 -33.02 -4.59 23.86
CA THR A 427 -32.49 -5.55 22.90
C THR A 427 -32.76 -5.09 21.47
N GLU A 428 -33.99 -4.62 21.17
CA GLU A 428 -34.34 -4.16 19.82
C GLU A 428 -33.62 -2.84 19.46
N LEU A 429 -33.51 -1.90 20.40
CA LEU A 429 -32.78 -0.64 20.22
C LEU A 429 -31.29 -0.84 19.94
N ASN A 430 -30.68 -1.90 20.49
CA ASN A 430 -29.24 -2.21 20.35
C ASN A 430 -28.94 -3.39 19.42
N LYS A 431 -29.95 -3.89 18.71
CA LYS A 431 -29.81 -5.04 17.81
C LYS A 431 -28.90 -4.68 16.64
N LYS A 432 -27.88 -5.51 16.39
CA LYS A 432 -27.00 -5.37 15.21
C LYS A 432 -27.83 -5.52 13.93
N ARG A 433 -27.56 -4.66 12.94
CA ARG A 433 -28.27 -4.60 11.66
C ARG A 433 -27.35 -4.84 10.46
#